data_AF-A0A6J6WUW7-F1
#
_entry.id   AF-A0A6J6WUW7-F1
#
_cell.length_a   1.000
_cell.length_b   1.000
_cell.length_c   1.000
_cell.angle_alpha   90.00
_cell.angle_beta   90.00
_cell.angle_gamma   90.00
#
_symmetry.space_group_name_H-M   'P 1'
#
loop_
_entity.id
_entity.type
_entity.pdbx_description
1 polymer ?
#
loop_
_entity_poly.entity_id
_entity_poly.type
_entity_poly.pdbx_seq_one_letter_code
_entity_poly.pdbx_strand_id
1 'polypeptide(L)'
;MPALVRVYSSEPHPLAHVLVESAGERRIPEIASDLLTIPDVLWIGLRGDLAPLAPAIAFARRASKLPLAGYLLIDGDFPRVGELDWPDAPVAYLASAPDYETHAKAALARGWQVISALTDL
;
A
#
# COMPACT_ATOMS: atom_id res chain seq x y z
N MET A 1 4.30 -3.55 -16.40
CA MET A 1 3.35 -4.63 -16.04
C MET A 1 3.18 -4.62 -14.54
N PRO A 2 1.96 -4.78 -14.02
CA PRO A 2 1.72 -4.94 -12.59
C PRO A 2 2.37 -6.25 -12.14
N ALA A 3 3.20 -6.21 -11.10
CA ALA A 3 3.84 -7.41 -10.57
C ALA A 3 3.00 -7.90 -9.39
N LEU A 4 2.30 -9.03 -9.57
CA LEU A 4 1.68 -9.73 -8.46
C LEU A 4 2.79 -10.32 -7.57
N VAL A 5 3.27 -9.53 -6.62
CA VAL A 5 4.24 -9.97 -5.62
C VAL A 5 3.47 -10.65 -4.50
N ARG A 6 3.41 -11.98 -4.55
CA ARG A 6 2.82 -12.78 -3.46
C ARG A 6 3.72 -12.64 -2.22
N VAL A 7 3.35 -11.77 -1.29
CA VAL A 7 4.05 -11.62 0.00
C VAL A 7 3.58 -12.77 0.91
N TYR A 8 4.53 -13.62 1.31
CA TYR A 8 4.26 -14.74 2.20
C TYR A 8 4.37 -14.25 3.66
N SER A 9 3.27 -14.34 4.40
CA SER A 9 3.27 -14.28 5.87
C SER A 9 3.87 -15.57 6.44
N SER A 10 4.44 -15.52 7.66
CA SER A 10 4.96 -16.71 8.37
C SER A 10 3.88 -17.76 8.66
N GLU A 11 2.59 -17.38 8.60
CA GLU A 11 1.48 -18.30 8.44
C GLU A 11 0.87 -18.14 7.04
N PRO A 12 0.85 -19.20 6.21
CA PRO A 12 0.28 -19.13 4.87
C PRO A 12 -1.23 -19.00 4.97
N HIS A 13 -1.74 -17.76 4.88
CA HIS A 13 -3.16 -17.55 4.66
C HIS A 13 -3.41 -17.72 3.15
N PRO A 14 -4.15 -18.77 2.72
CA PRO A 14 -4.25 -19.16 1.31
C PRO A 14 -4.95 -18.15 0.38
N LEU A 15 -5.36 -16.99 0.92
CA LEU A 15 -6.14 -15.95 0.23
C LEU A 15 -5.44 -14.58 0.20
N ALA A 16 -4.24 -14.42 0.77
CA ALA A 16 -3.54 -13.14 0.77
C ALA A 16 -2.82 -12.90 -0.57
N HIS A 17 -3.55 -12.42 -1.58
CA HIS A 17 -2.94 -11.81 -2.75
C HIS A 17 -2.48 -10.41 -2.37
N VAL A 18 -1.16 -10.20 -2.36
CA VAL A 18 -0.54 -8.87 -2.30
C VAL A 18 -0.15 -8.49 -3.72
N LEU A 19 -0.49 -7.28 -4.13
CA LEU A 19 -0.16 -6.74 -5.44
C LEU A 19 0.71 -5.51 -5.25
N VAL A 20 1.92 -5.50 -5.78
CA VAL A 20 2.85 -4.38 -5.57
C VAL A 20 3.00 -3.64 -6.88
N GLU A 21 2.58 -2.38 -6.87
CA GLU A 21 2.73 -1.49 -8.01
C GLU A 21 3.85 -0.47 -7.79
N SER A 22 4.57 -0.19 -8.88
CA SER A 22 5.56 0.87 -9.00
C SER A 22 5.27 1.67 -10.28
N ALA A 23 5.40 3.00 -10.21
CA ALA A 23 5.00 3.88 -11.29
C ALA A 23 5.80 3.66 -12.58
N GLY A 24 7.11 3.40 -12.49
CA GLY A 24 7.95 3.15 -13.67
C GLY A 24 7.66 4.12 -14.84
N GLU A 25 7.54 3.60 -16.06
CA GLU A 25 7.12 4.39 -17.24
C GLU A 25 5.59 4.49 -17.42
N ARG A 26 4.79 3.83 -16.58
CA ARG A 26 3.33 3.79 -16.73
C ARG A 26 2.68 5.01 -16.12
N ARG A 27 1.56 5.46 -16.72
CA ARG A 27 0.81 6.59 -16.18
C ARG A 27 -0.01 6.16 -14.97
N ILE A 28 0.00 7.00 -13.94
CA ILE A 28 -0.74 6.83 -12.69
C ILE A 28 -2.22 6.37 -12.89
N PRO A 29 -3.01 6.95 -13.81
CA PRO A 29 -4.41 6.53 -14.02
C PRO A 29 -4.56 5.09 -14.56
N GLU A 30 -3.61 4.62 -15.36
CA GLU A 30 -3.63 3.26 -15.94
C GLU A 30 -3.38 2.23 -14.83
N ILE A 31 -2.38 2.49 -13.97
CA ILE A 31 -2.07 1.64 -12.82
C ILE A 31 -3.28 1.55 -11.88
N ALA A 32 -3.89 2.70 -11.56
CA ALA A 32 -5.09 2.73 -10.73
C ALA A 32 -6.25 1.91 -11.33
N SER A 33 -6.42 1.95 -12.66
CA SER A 33 -7.46 1.17 -13.34
C SER A 33 -7.19 -0.32 -13.27
N ASP A 34 -5.95 -0.76 -13.53
CA ASP A 34 -5.54 -2.17 -13.43
C ASP A 34 -5.82 -2.74 -12.03
N LEU A 35 -5.46 -1.98 -10.98
CA LEU A 35 -5.67 -2.35 -9.58
C LEU A 35 -7.15 -2.61 -9.23
N LEU A 36 -8.08 -1.97 -9.94
CA LEU A 36 -9.52 -2.15 -9.74
C LEU A 36 -10.07 -3.38 -10.44
N THR A 37 -9.38 -3.90 -11.47
CA THR A 37 -9.84 -5.08 -12.21
C THR A 37 -9.59 -6.41 -11.50
N ILE A 38 -8.87 -6.40 -10.37
CA ILE A 38 -8.46 -7.61 -9.65
C ILE A 38 -9.44 -7.86 -8.49
N PRO A 39 -10.32 -8.87 -8.62
CA PRO A 39 -11.43 -9.05 -7.69
C PRO A 39 -10.98 -9.60 -6.32
N ASP A 40 -10.00 -10.51 -6.30
CA ASP A 40 -9.62 -11.27 -5.09
C ASP A 40 -8.33 -10.78 -4.41
N VAL A 41 -7.98 -9.49 -4.57
CA VAL A 41 -6.81 -8.91 -3.89
C VAL A 41 -7.15 -8.54 -2.46
N LEU A 42 -6.36 -9.06 -1.51
CA LEU A 42 -6.56 -8.82 -0.09
C LEU A 42 -5.75 -7.60 0.38
N TRP A 43 -4.55 -7.38 -0.17
CA TRP A 43 -3.71 -6.23 0.15
C TRP A 43 -3.15 -5.57 -1.11
N ILE A 44 -3.13 -4.24 -1.12
CA ILE A 44 -2.54 -3.47 -2.22
C ILE A 44 -1.27 -2.77 -1.74
N GLY A 45 -0.16 -3.12 -2.38
CA GLY A 45 1.16 -2.53 -2.23
C GLY A 45 1.36 -1.34 -3.17
N LEU A 46 1.64 -0.17 -2.62
CA LEU A 46 1.87 1.06 -3.38
C LEU A 46 3.25 1.60 -3.04
N ARG A 47 4.12 1.71 -4.05
CA ARG A 47 5.48 2.22 -3.86
C ARG A 47 5.60 3.70 -4.21
N GLY A 48 6.34 4.45 -3.40
CA GLY A 48 6.75 5.81 -3.73
C GLY A 48 5.58 6.74 -4.03
N ASP A 49 5.59 7.31 -5.24
CA ASP A 49 4.62 8.27 -5.76
C ASP A 49 3.22 7.69 -6.00
N LEU A 50 3.05 6.36 -5.92
CA LEU A 50 1.74 5.71 -5.98
C LEU A 50 1.03 5.66 -4.62
N ALA A 51 1.76 5.79 -3.50
CA ALA A 51 1.17 5.72 -2.16
C ALA A 51 0.03 6.73 -1.92
N PRO A 52 0.10 7.98 -2.43
CA PRO A 52 -1.00 8.93 -2.35
C PRO A 52 -2.31 8.50 -3.04
N LEU A 53 -2.29 7.47 -3.90
CA LEU A 53 -3.49 6.94 -4.55
C LEU A 53 -4.32 6.01 -3.66
N ALA A 54 -3.78 5.56 -2.53
CA ALA A 54 -4.46 4.62 -1.65
C ALA A 54 -5.91 5.02 -1.31
N PRO A 55 -6.21 6.29 -0.94
CA PRO A 55 -7.58 6.72 -0.66
C PRO A 55 -8.52 6.58 -1.86
N ALA A 56 -8.08 6.97 -3.06
CA ALA A 56 -8.88 6.89 -4.28
C ALA A 56 -9.16 5.42 -4.67
N ILE A 57 -8.15 4.56 -4.54
CA ILE A 57 -8.31 3.12 -4.78
C ILE A 57 -9.28 2.52 -3.75
N ALA A 58 -9.19 2.92 -2.48
CA ALA A 58 -10.07 2.41 -1.42
C ALA A 58 -11.53 2.75 -1.69
N PHE A 59 -11.77 4.02 -2.00
CA PHE A 59 -13.08 4.52 -2.38
C PHE A 59 -13.65 3.74 -3.57
N ALA A 60 -12.88 3.58 -4.64
CA ALA A 60 -13.32 2.89 -5.84
C ALA A 60 -13.58 1.40 -5.61
N ARG A 61 -12.72 0.68 -4.87
CA ARG A 61 -12.94 -0.75 -4.53
C ARG A 61 -14.18 -0.93 -3.67
N ARG A 62 -14.40 -0.05 -2.68
CA ARG A 62 -15.61 -0.06 -1.85
C ARG A 62 -16.87 0.19 -2.67
N ALA A 63 -16.85 1.19 -3.55
CA ALA A 63 -17.97 1.48 -4.45
C ALA A 63 -18.30 0.28 -5.35
N SER A 64 -17.27 -0.47 -5.76
CA SER A 64 -17.38 -1.71 -6.55
C SER A 64 -17.64 -2.97 -5.72
N LYS A 65 -17.79 -2.86 -4.39
CA LYS A 65 -17.99 -3.99 -3.46
C LYS A 65 -16.90 -5.06 -3.54
N LEU A 66 -15.69 -4.66 -3.90
CA LEU A 66 -14.54 -5.56 -3.96
C LEU A 66 -13.89 -5.69 -2.59
N PRO A 67 -13.44 -6.89 -2.20
CA PRO A 67 -12.73 -7.08 -0.93
C PRO A 67 -11.40 -6.32 -0.93
N LEU A 68 -11.02 -5.88 0.27
CA LEU A 68 -9.73 -5.27 0.58
C LEU A 68 -9.51 -5.32 2.10
N ALA A 69 -8.47 -6.01 2.54
CA ALA A 69 -8.07 -6.05 3.96
C ALA A 69 -7.10 -4.94 4.35
N GLY A 70 -6.38 -4.34 3.39
CA GLY A 70 -5.47 -3.25 3.73
C GLY A 70 -4.54 -2.79 2.61
N TYR A 71 -3.70 -1.82 2.96
CA TYR A 71 -2.68 -1.24 2.11
C TYR A 71 -1.29 -1.45 2.70
N LEU A 72 -0.32 -1.71 1.84
CA LEU A 72 1.10 -1.69 2.17
C LEU A 72 1.76 -0.54 1.41
N LEU A 73 2.13 0.53 2.10
CA LEU A 73 2.89 1.61 1.49
C LEU A 73 4.37 1.26 1.56
N ILE A 74 5.09 1.33 0.44
CA ILE A 74 6.51 0.98 0.35
C ILE A 74 7.25 2.26 -0.02
N ASP A 75 8.10 2.78 0.87
CA ASP A 75 8.88 4.00 0.59
C ASP A 75 7.99 5.16 0.09
N GLY A 76 6.72 5.17 0.52
CA GLY A 76 5.67 5.96 -0.10
C GLY A 76 5.38 7.26 0.65
N ASP A 77 5.05 8.31 -0.09
CA ASP A 77 4.57 9.55 0.52
C ASP A 77 3.11 9.42 0.97
N PHE A 78 2.78 10.13 2.05
CA PHE A 78 1.40 10.27 2.51
C PHE A 78 1.21 11.62 3.22
N PRO A 79 0.03 12.26 3.06
CA PRO A 79 -0.26 13.58 3.59
C PRO A 79 -0.27 13.57 5.11
N ARG A 80 0.01 14.71 5.75
CA ARG A 80 0.05 14.83 7.21
C ARG A 80 -1.32 14.53 7.84
N VAL A 81 -1.33 14.25 9.14
CA VAL A 81 -2.58 13.95 9.86
C VAL A 81 -3.50 15.17 9.74
N GLY A 82 -4.72 14.94 9.24
CA GLY A 82 -5.72 15.99 9.03
C GLY A 82 -5.66 16.74 7.69
N GLU A 83 -4.69 16.45 6.81
CA GLU A 83 -4.64 17.05 5.46
C GLU A 83 -5.54 16.32 4.46
N LEU A 84 -5.65 14.99 4.58
CA LEU A 84 -6.52 14.16 3.74
C LEU A 84 -7.03 12.96 4.54
N ASP A 85 -8.28 12.59 4.29
CA ASP A 85 -8.83 11.35 4.84
C ASP A 85 -8.11 10.15 4.22
N TRP A 86 -7.60 9.29 5.10
CA TRP A 86 -6.90 8.08 4.71
C TRP A 86 -7.87 6.89 4.65
N PRO A 87 -7.59 5.83 3.86
CA PRO A 87 -8.41 4.62 3.83
C PRO A 87 -8.85 4.14 5.22
N ASP A 88 -10.10 3.70 5.32
CA ASP A 88 -10.65 3.04 6.49
C ASP A 88 -10.19 1.58 6.63
N ALA A 89 -9.50 1.06 5.60
CA ALA A 89 -8.80 -0.22 5.66
C ALA A 89 -7.44 -0.07 6.39
N PRO A 90 -6.99 -1.10 7.14
CA PRO A 90 -5.66 -1.16 7.74
C PRO A 90 -4.53 -0.74 6.80
N VAL A 91 -3.54 -0.03 7.34
CA VAL A 91 -2.36 0.43 6.60
C VAL A 91 -1.10 -0.05 7.31
N ALA A 92 -0.22 -0.65 6.53
CA ALA A 92 1.14 -0.95 6.91
C ALA A 92 2.12 -0.10 6.09
N TYR A 93 3.22 0.31 6.70
CA TYR A 93 4.29 1.07 6.06
C TYR A 93 5.58 0.25 6.05
N LEU A 94 6.17 0.02 4.89
CA LEU A 94 7.50 -0.58 4.73
C LEU A 94 8.50 0.52 4.40
N ALA A 95 9.42 0.77 5.34
CA ALA A 95 10.61 1.57 5.08
C ALA A 95 11.73 0.64 4.61
N SER A 96 12.10 0.73 3.32
CA SER A 96 13.15 -0.10 2.74
C SER A 96 14.54 0.55 2.75
N ALA A 97 14.60 1.87 2.95
CA ALA A 97 15.85 2.64 3.00
C ALA A 97 15.84 3.67 4.15
N PRO A 98 17.02 4.09 4.65
CA PRO A 98 17.14 5.05 5.76
C PRO A 98 16.47 6.40 5.51
N ASP A 99 16.42 6.85 4.25
CA ASP A 99 15.82 8.13 3.86
C ASP A 99 14.31 8.22 4.21
N TYR A 100 13.66 7.08 4.48
CA TYR A 100 12.26 6.98 4.85
C TYR A 100 12.02 6.91 6.37
N GLU A 101 13.02 7.10 7.22
CA GLU A 101 12.86 7.06 8.68
C GLU A 101 11.84 8.10 9.20
N THR A 102 11.82 9.30 8.62
CA THR A 102 10.83 10.35 8.95
C THR A 102 9.41 9.89 8.62
N HIS A 103 9.22 9.26 7.46
CA HIS A 103 7.94 8.70 7.05
C HIS A 103 7.52 7.53 7.94
N ALA A 104 8.45 6.64 8.28
CA ALA A 104 8.20 5.55 9.24
C ALA A 104 7.71 6.08 10.60
N LYS A 105 8.35 7.12 11.15
CA LYS A 105 7.90 7.78 12.39
C LYS A 105 6.50 8.38 12.25
N ALA A 106 6.21 9.04 11.13
CA ALA A 106 4.90 9.61 10.85
C ALA A 106 3.80 8.53 10.70
N ALA A 107 4.14 7.35 10.16
CA ALA A 107 3.24 6.20 10.08
C ALA A 107 2.95 5.62 11.47
N LEU A 108 3.98 5.44 12.32
CA LEU A 108 3.81 5.02 13.71
C LEU A 108 2.90 5.97 14.49
N ALA A 109 3.05 7.29 14.31
CA ALA A 109 2.22 8.28 14.97
C ALA A 109 0.73 8.20 14.59
N ARG A 110 0.40 7.56 13.46
CA ARG A 110 -0.99 7.24 13.05
C ARG A 110 -1.49 5.91 13.59
N GLY A 111 -0.65 5.17 14.32
CA GLY A 111 -0.95 3.81 14.76
C GLY A 111 -0.82 2.75 13.66
N TRP A 112 -0.17 3.07 12.54
CA TRP A 112 0.06 2.10 11.47
C TRP A 112 1.19 1.14 11.83
N GLN A 113 1.07 -0.10 11.37
CA GLN A 113 2.16 -1.06 11.50
C GLN A 113 3.33 -0.62 10.63
N VAL A 114 4.52 -0.55 11.18
CA VAL A 114 5.75 -0.26 10.42
C VAL A 114 6.61 -1.50 10.35
N ILE A 115 7.01 -1.83 9.13
CA ILE A 115 7.93 -2.91 8.79
C ILE A 115 9.23 -2.23 8.35
N SER A 116 10.33 -2.55 9.01
CA SER A 116 11.64 -2.04 8.61
C SER A 116 12.42 -3.15 7.93
N ALA A 117 12.76 -2.97 6.65
CA ALA A 117 13.75 -3.85 6.00
C ALA A 117 15.19 -3.50 6.42
N LEU A 118 15.38 -2.45 7.23
CA LEU A 118 16.66 -2.05 7.81
C LEU A 118 17.06 -2.94 9.01
N THR A 119 16.53 -4.16 9.10
CA THR A 119 16.93 -5.10 10.16
C THR A 119 18.22 -5.79 9.75
N ASP A 120 19.33 -5.09 9.99
CA ASP A 120 20.56 -5.59 10.60
C ASP A 120 21.38 -4.36 11.04
N LEU A 121 21.17 -3.94 12.29
CA LEU A 121 22.17 -3.26 13.12
C LEU A 121 22.42 -4.14 14.34
#